data_AF-A0A845RUH4-F1
#
_entry.id   AF-A0A845RUH4-F1
#
_cell.length_a   1.000
_cell.length_b   1.000
_cell.length_c   1.000
_cell.angle_alpha   90.00
_cell.angle_beta   90.00
_cell.angle_gamma   90.00
#
_symmetry.space_group_name_H-M   'P 1'
#
loop_
_entity.id
_entity.type
_entity.pdbx_description
1 polymer ?
#
loop_
_entity_poly.entity_id
_entity_poly.type
_entity_poly.pdbx_seq_one_letter_code
_entity_poly.pdbx_strand_id
1 'polypeptide(L)'
;MVAFFLIRRVETKTTAGGNRYLDIVLGDAGGEITARMWDCKQEDETLYQSNMLVKIKGSMAEWQGKKQVKIDKIRAVVEDDQVDINAFIPVAPYSPEAMYAELLQYLARMENVKLRETVQLLLTEAGEKLLIHPAAVQNHHALRSGLLYHTLTMLKAGEKLADVYTFLDKDLLYAGIMLHDVAKLDEIDANALGIATEYTVEGQLLGHIVQGIKKIEKAADKVGLDEETSLLLQHMLLSHHYEPEFGSPKRPMFPEAEILHYLDIIDARMFDMEKALNETEPGYFTDRLWTLNNRRLYKR
;
A
#
# COMPACT_ATOMS: atom_id res chain seq x y z
N MET A 1 25.10 21.84 -5.06
CA MET A 1 24.54 20.88 -4.10
C MET A 1 24.52 19.50 -4.73
N VAL A 2 24.87 18.45 -3.98
CA VAL A 2 24.65 17.04 -4.39
C VAL A 2 23.71 16.44 -3.37
N ALA A 3 22.62 15.83 -3.81
CA ALA A 3 21.59 15.28 -2.95
C ALA A 3 20.80 14.18 -3.67
N PHE A 4 20.07 13.39 -2.89
CA PHE A 4 19.23 12.30 -3.38
C PHE A 4 17.76 12.69 -3.22
N PHE A 5 16.93 12.33 -4.18
CA PHE A 5 15.50 12.62 -4.16
C PHE A 5 14.72 11.53 -4.87
N LEU A 6 13.44 11.39 -4.51
CA LEU A 6 12.47 10.68 -5.32
C LEU A 6 11.87 11.65 -6.36
N ILE A 7 11.79 11.24 -7.62
CA ILE A 7 11.00 11.95 -8.62
C ILE A 7 9.53 11.72 -8.30
N ARG A 8 8.82 12.73 -7.79
CA ARG A 8 7.37 12.68 -7.54
C ARG A 8 6.57 12.87 -8.82
N ARG A 9 7.05 13.76 -9.69
CA ARG A 9 6.48 14.03 -11.00
C ARG A 9 7.57 14.45 -11.95
N VAL A 10 7.46 14.06 -13.21
CA VAL A 10 8.30 14.54 -14.31
C VAL A 10 7.43 14.78 -15.54
N GLU A 11 7.60 15.95 -16.15
CA GLU A 11 6.91 16.33 -17.39
C GLU A 11 7.93 16.93 -18.36
N THR A 12 7.91 16.50 -19.62
CA THR A 12 8.68 17.18 -20.66
C THR A 12 7.94 18.43 -21.11
N LYS A 13 8.60 19.58 -21.04
CA LYS A 13 8.07 20.88 -21.49
C LYS A 13 8.99 21.52 -22.51
N THR A 14 8.41 22.43 -23.29
CA THR A 14 9.14 23.20 -24.31
C THR A 14 9.16 24.67 -23.91
N THR A 15 10.34 25.28 -24.00
CA THR A 15 10.50 26.73 -23.83
C THR A 15 9.89 27.50 -25.00
N ALA A 16 9.69 28.81 -24.84
CA ALA A 16 9.24 29.67 -25.95
C ALA A 16 10.19 29.66 -27.15
N GLY A 17 11.48 29.35 -26.94
CA GLY A 17 12.48 29.21 -28.00
C GLY A 17 12.56 27.81 -28.64
N GLY A 18 11.67 26.88 -28.27
CA GLY A 18 11.62 25.53 -28.85
C GLY A 18 12.51 24.47 -28.16
N ASN A 19 13.38 24.87 -27.23
CA ASN A 19 14.22 23.91 -26.48
C ASN A 19 13.38 23.13 -25.46
N ARG A 20 13.60 21.82 -25.38
CA ARG A 20 12.93 20.91 -24.44
C ARG A 20 13.67 20.87 -23.10
N TYR A 21 12.92 20.67 -22.03
CA TYR A 21 13.45 20.52 -20.67
C TYR A 21 12.51 19.64 -19.83
N LEU A 22 13.06 18.98 -18.81
CA LEU A 22 12.26 18.24 -17.83
C LEU A 22 11.85 19.17 -16.68
N ASP A 23 10.55 19.25 -16.43
CA ASP A 23 9.94 19.83 -15.23
C ASP A 23 9.73 18.74 -14.20
N ILE A 24 10.51 18.76 -13.12
CA ILE A 24 10.58 17.68 -12.15
C ILE A 24 10.10 18.20 -10.80
N VAL A 25 9.26 17.43 -10.11
CA VAL A 25 9.01 17.62 -8.68
C VAL A 25 9.83 16.58 -7.94
N LEU A 26 10.78 17.03 -7.14
CA LEU A 26 11.62 16.19 -6.29
C LEU A 26 11.05 16.16 -4.88
N GLY A 27 11.05 14.99 -4.26
CA GLY A 27 10.60 14.82 -2.88
C GLY A 27 11.61 14.07 -2.03
N ASP A 28 11.67 14.45 -0.75
CA ASP A 28 12.31 13.73 0.34
C ASP A 28 11.45 13.82 1.62
N ALA A 29 11.97 13.38 2.77
CA ALA A 29 11.26 13.49 4.06
C ALA A 29 10.95 14.94 4.49
N GLY A 30 11.64 15.94 3.93
CA GLY A 30 11.47 17.35 4.24
C GLY A 30 10.44 18.08 3.37
N GLY A 31 9.87 17.40 2.37
CA GLY A 31 8.82 17.94 1.49
C GLY A 31 9.20 17.86 0.01
N GLU A 32 8.56 18.71 -0.78
CA GLU A 32 8.73 18.72 -2.23
C GLU A 32 9.35 20.04 -2.73
N ILE A 33 10.18 19.94 -3.77
CA ILE A 33 10.77 21.08 -4.46
C ILE A 33 10.70 20.89 -5.98
N THR A 34 10.32 21.96 -6.69
CA THR A 34 10.37 21.96 -8.16
C THR A 34 11.81 22.07 -8.64
N ALA A 35 12.15 21.31 -9.67
CA ALA A 35 13.46 21.26 -10.30
C ALA A 35 13.33 21.29 -11.82
N ARG A 36 14.32 21.86 -12.50
CA ARG A 36 14.37 21.98 -13.97
C ARG A 36 15.66 21.38 -14.48
N MET A 37 15.56 20.43 -15.40
CA MET A 37 16.70 19.95 -16.19
C MET A 37 16.58 20.46 -17.62
N TRP A 38 17.42 21.43 -17.95
CA TRP A 38 17.44 22.06 -19.27
C TRP A 38 18.14 21.19 -20.31
N ASP A 39 17.88 21.49 -21.58
CA ASP A 39 18.51 20.84 -22.74
C ASP A 39 18.35 19.30 -22.69
N CYS A 40 17.16 18.83 -22.31
CA CYS A 40 16.89 17.40 -22.17
C CYS A 40 16.88 16.71 -23.54
N LYS A 41 17.55 15.57 -23.63
CA LYS A 41 17.54 14.71 -24.81
C LYS A 41 16.32 13.79 -24.77
N GLN A 42 15.95 13.24 -25.91
CA GLN A 42 14.84 12.29 -26.01
C GLN A 42 15.04 11.05 -25.13
N GLU A 43 16.30 10.62 -24.95
CA GLU A 43 16.68 9.53 -24.04
C GLU A 43 16.40 9.86 -22.57
N ASP A 44 16.56 11.13 -22.17
CA ASP A 44 16.29 11.55 -20.80
C ASP A 44 14.79 11.48 -20.46
N GLU A 45 13.94 11.73 -21.46
CA GLU A 45 12.47 11.71 -21.32
C GLU A 45 11.94 10.31 -21.03
N THR A 46 12.58 9.28 -21.59
CA THR A 46 12.22 7.88 -21.33
C THR A 46 12.91 7.34 -20.08
N LEU A 47 14.13 7.81 -19.79
CA LEU A 47 14.94 7.35 -18.67
C LEU A 47 14.41 7.81 -17.31
N TYR A 48 14.06 9.10 -17.18
CA TYR A 48 13.62 9.65 -15.90
C TYR A 48 12.11 9.65 -15.79
N GLN A 49 11.61 8.81 -14.89
CA GLN A 49 10.19 8.61 -14.66
C GLN A 49 9.83 8.92 -13.20
N SER A 50 8.54 9.16 -12.95
CA SER A 50 8.03 9.26 -11.59
C SER A 50 8.34 7.99 -10.79
N ASN A 51 8.44 8.13 -9.47
CA ASN A 51 8.78 7.07 -8.51
C ASN A 51 10.20 6.50 -8.67
N MET A 52 11.10 7.24 -9.33
CA MET A 52 12.51 6.89 -9.48
C MET A 52 13.37 7.64 -8.45
N LEU A 53 14.24 6.92 -7.74
CA LEU A 53 15.27 7.51 -6.89
C LEU A 53 16.44 8.00 -7.73
N VAL A 54 16.77 9.27 -7.59
CA VAL A 54 17.82 9.92 -8.37
C VAL A 54 18.81 10.66 -7.49
N LYS A 55 20.07 10.61 -7.90
CA LYS A 55 21.14 11.47 -7.39
C LYS A 55 21.25 12.67 -8.29
N ILE A 56 21.05 13.86 -7.73
CA ILE A 56 21.19 15.11 -8.48
C ILE A 56 22.41 15.89 -8.03
N LYS A 57 22.99 16.62 -8.98
CA LYS A 57 23.86 17.76 -8.73
C LYS A 57 23.19 18.99 -9.33
N GLY A 58 23.01 20.03 -8.53
CA GLY A 58 22.34 21.24 -8.97
C GLY A 58 22.59 22.45 -8.09
N SER A 59 21.95 23.55 -8.44
CA SER A 59 22.01 24.83 -7.73
C SER A 59 20.60 25.37 -7.49
N MET A 60 20.43 26.11 -6.38
CA MET A 60 19.18 26.83 -6.13
C MET A 60 19.06 27.98 -7.12
N ALA A 61 17.90 28.08 -7.74
CA ALA A 61 17.51 29.16 -8.62
C ALA A 61 16.18 29.75 -8.17
N GLU A 62 15.91 30.99 -8.55
CA GLU A 62 14.63 31.65 -8.30
C GLU A 62 14.04 32.11 -9.63
N TRP A 63 12.77 31.80 -9.84
CA TRP A 63 12.03 32.21 -11.03
C TRP A 63 10.64 32.71 -10.62
N GLN A 64 10.31 33.95 -11.00
CA GLN A 64 9.05 34.60 -10.65
C GLN A 64 8.73 34.52 -9.14
N GLY A 65 9.74 34.70 -8.29
CA GLY A 65 9.61 34.65 -6.83
C GLY A 65 9.47 33.24 -6.24
N LYS A 66 9.54 32.18 -7.06
CA LYS A 66 9.51 30.79 -6.59
C LYS A 66 10.90 30.16 -6.64
N LYS A 67 11.31 29.57 -5.52
CA LYS A 67 12.54 28.77 -5.43
C LYS A 67 12.38 27.48 -6.22
N GLN A 68 13.39 27.12 -7.00
CA GLN A 68 13.47 25.87 -7.74
C GLN A 68 14.92 25.40 -7.81
N VAL A 69 15.15 24.12 -8.10
CA VAL A 69 16.49 23.59 -8.33
C VAL A 69 16.79 23.59 -9.83
N LYS A 70 17.90 24.19 -10.25
CA LYS A 70 18.47 23.94 -11.57
C LYS A 70 19.33 22.67 -11.49
N ILE A 71 18.96 21.64 -12.23
CA ILE A 71 19.69 20.37 -12.29
C ILE A 71 20.81 20.49 -13.33
N ASP A 72 22.05 20.28 -12.89
CA ASP A 72 23.24 20.26 -13.74
C ASP A 72 23.62 18.81 -14.13
N LYS A 73 23.40 17.86 -13.23
CA LYS A 73 23.54 16.41 -13.49
C LYS A 73 22.48 15.64 -12.71
N ILE A 74 22.00 14.55 -13.30
CA ILE A 74 21.08 13.61 -12.69
C ILE A 74 21.49 12.21 -13.13
N ARG A 75 21.27 11.22 -12.26
CA ARG A 75 21.34 9.80 -12.59
C ARG A 75 20.50 8.98 -11.62
N ALA A 76 20.14 7.77 -12.01
CA ALA A 76 19.58 6.76 -11.09
C ALA A 76 20.51 6.55 -9.89
N VAL A 77 19.93 6.30 -8.72
CA VAL A 77 20.67 5.75 -7.57
C VAL A 77 21.16 4.34 -7.91
N VAL A 78 22.37 4.01 -7.48
CA VAL A 78 22.98 2.67 -7.61
C VAL A 78 23.30 2.12 -6.22
N GLU A 79 23.53 0.81 -6.11
CA GLU A 79 23.83 0.16 -4.82
C GLU A 79 24.99 0.83 -4.07
N ASP A 80 26.04 1.25 -4.79
CA ASP A 80 27.21 1.94 -4.22
C ASP A 80 26.89 3.29 -3.56
N ASP A 81 25.72 3.89 -3.83
CA ASP A 81 25.32 5.13 -3.16
C ASP A 81 24.86 4.90 -1.71
N GLN A 82 24.58 3.66 -1.31
CA GLN A 82 24.16 3.26 0.05
C GLN A 82 23.01 4.12 0.61
N VAL A 83 22.06 4.49 -0.26
CA VAL A 83 20.91 5.32 0.09
C VAL A 83 19.85 4.44 0.75
N ASP A 84 19.43 4.81 1.96
CA ASP A 84 18.24 4.21 2.56
C ASP A 84 16.99 4.74 1.87
N ILE A 85 16.40 3.90 1.02
CA ILE A 85 15.17 4.18 0.28
C ILE A 85 14.04 4.60 1.22
N ASN A 86 13.99 4.04 2.43
CA ASN A 86 12.93 4.29 3.40
C ASN A 86 12.89 5.74 3.88
N ALA A 87 13.98 6.51 3.70
CA ALA A 87 14.01 7.93 4.01
C ALA A 87 13.30 8.81 2.96
N PHE A 88 12.89 8.25 1.82
CA PHE A 88 12.33 9.01 0.69
C PHE A 88 10.88 8.64 0.37
N ILE A 89 10.38 7.55 0.96
CA ILE A 89 9.02 7.06 0.77
C ILE A 89 8.35 6.77 2.10
N PRO A 90 7.02 6.86 2.19
CA PRO A 90 6.29 6.33 3.33
C PRO A 90 6.54 4.82 3.45
N VAL A 91 6.86 4.35 4.66
CA VAL A 91 7.12 2.94 4.97
C VAL A 91 6.37 2.51 6.22
N ALA A 92 6.14 1.20 6.35
CA ALA A 92 5.55 0.64 7.55
C ALA A 92 6.48 0.86 8.76
N PRO A 93 5.94 0.99 9.98
CA PRO A 93 6.76 1.28 11.17
C PRO A 93 7.65 0.11 11.62
N TYR A 94 7.45 -1.08 11.06
CA TYR A 94 8.20 -2.30 11.39
C TYR A 94 8.85 -2.89 10.14
N SER A 95 9.94 -3.68 10.31
CA SER A 95 10.59 -4.29 9.15
C SER A 95 9.68 -5.34 8.49
N PRO A 96 9.72 -5.48 7.15
CA PRO A 96 8.93 -6.47 6.44
C PRO A 96 9.12 -7.89 6.94
N GLU A 97 10.36 -8.26 7.26
CA GLU A 97 10.74 -9.60 7.70
C GLU A 97 10.17 -9.89 9.09
N ALA A 98 10.20 -8.91 9.99
CA ALA A 98 9.62 -9.06 11.32
C ALA A 98 8.09 -9.18 11.25
N MET A 99 7.44 -8.35 10.44
CA MET A 99 5.99 -8.42 10.24
C MET A 99 5.56 -9.76 9.63
N TYR A 100 6.29 -10.24 8.62
CA TYR A 100 5.99 -11.50 7.97
C TYR A 100 6.23 -12.69 8.90
N ALA A 101 7.32 -12.68 9.67
CA ALA A 101 7.58 -13.69 10.69
C ALA A 101 6.46 -13.74 11.74
N GLU A 102 5.95 -12.58 12.18
CA GLU A 102 4.82 -12.51 13.10
C GLU A 102 3.52 -13.04 12.46
N LEU A 103 3.23 -12.67 11.21
CA LEU A 103 2.08 -13.21 10.46
C LEU A 103 2.12 -14.75 10.38
N LEU A 104 3.30 -15.33 10.10
CA LEU A 104 3.48 -16.79 10.08
C LEU A 104 3.25 -17.45 11.44
N GLN A 105 3.42 -16.74 12.57
CA GLN A 105 3.05 -17.26 13.89
C GLN A 105 1.53 -17.38 14.06
N TYR A 106 0.73 -16.49 13.47
CA TYR A 106 -0.72 -16.66 13.44
C TYR A 106 -1.10 -17.88 12.59
N LEU A 107 -0.50 -18.03 11.40
CA LEU A 107 -0.75 -19.15 10.51
C LEU A 107 -0.42 -20.50 11.17
N ALA A 108 0.72 -20.59 11.87
CA ALA A 108 1.15 -21.80 12.56
C ALA A 108 0.20 -22.23 13.69
N ARG A 109 -0.53 -21.28 14.29
CA ARG A 109 -1.49 -21.54 15.37
C ARG A 109 -2.85 -22.04 14.88
N MET A 110 -3.12 -21.99 13.57
CA MET A 110 -4.37 -22.52 13.02
C MET A 110 -4.43 -24.04 13.16
N GLU A 111 -5.57 -24.54 13.64
CA GLU A 111 -5.85 -25.95 13.93
C GLU A 111 -6.41 -26.69 12.71
N ASN A 112 -7.25 -26.03 11.90
CA ASN A 112 -7.78 -26.53 10.64
C ASN A 112 -6.65 -26.64 9.60
N VAL A 113 -6.14 -27.86 9.44
CA VAL A 113 -4.99 -28.17 8.58
C VAL A 113 -5.21 -27.76 7.13
N LYS A 114 -6.40 -28.01 6.56
CA LYS A 114 -6.68 -27.71 5.15
C LYS A 114 -6.83 -26.22 4.91
N LEU A 115 -7.50 -25.51 5.80
CA LEU A 115 -7.60 -24.06 5.72
C LEU A 115 -6.22 -23.41 5.86
N ARG A 116 -5.39 -23.87 6.81
CA ARG A 116 -4.01 -23.42 6.97
C ARG A 116 -3.17 -23.70 5.72
N GLU A 117 -3.31 -24.88 5.10
CA GLU A 117 -2.63 -25.22 3.83
C GLU A 117 -3.06 -24.28 2.69
N THR A 118 -4.36 -23.93 2.59
CA THR A 118 -4.86 -22.94 1.62
C THR A 118 -4.20 -21.58 1.81
N VAL A 119 -4.20 -21.06 3.05
CA VAL A 119 -3.58 -19.76 3.36
C VAL A 119 -2.08 -19.80 3.11
N GLN A 120 -1.39 -20.85 3.55
CA GLN A 120 0.05 -21.03 3.34
C GLN A 120 0.40 -21.05 1.85
N LEU A 121 -0.40 -21.73 1.02
CA LEU A 121 -0.19 -21.77 -0.42
C LEU A 121 -0.27 -20.37 -1.04
N LEU A 122 -1.31 -19.60 -0.73
CA LEU A 122 -1.50 -18.25 -1.27
C LEU A 122 -0.43 -17.27 -0.79
N LEU A 123 0.01 -17.36 0.48
CA LEU A 123 1.13 -16.55 0.99
C LEU A 123 2.47 -16.93 0.32
N THR A 124 2.66 -18.21 0.02
CA THR A 124 3.86 -18.67 -0.70
C THR A 124 3.87 -18.16 -2.14
N GLU A 125 2.72 -18.18 -2.81
CA GLU A 125 2.55 -17.62 -4.16
C GLU A 125 2.72 -16.09 -4.18
N ALA A 126 2.29 -15.40 -3.13
CA ALA A 126 2.53 -13.97 -2.95
C ALA A 126 4.03 -13.63 -2.83
N GLY A 127 4.78 -14.48 -2.13
CA GLY A 127 6.24 -14.42 -2.04
C GLY A 127 6.77 -13.06 -1.59
N GLU A 128 7.89 -12.64 -2.16
CA GLU A 128 8.55 -11.38 -1.81
C GLU A 128 7.71 -10.13 -2.11
N LYS A 129 6.73 -10.23 -3.02
CA LYS A 129 5.85 -9.09 -3.34
C LYS A 129 5.14 -8.60 -2.06
N LEU A 130 4.59 -9.52 -1.26
CA LEU A 130 3.85 -9.17 -0.04
C LEU A 130 4.69 -8.35 0.95
N LEU A 131 6.01 -8.58 1.01
CA LEU A 131 6.91 -7.88 1.92
C LEU A 131 6.99 -6.39 1.61
N ILE A 132 6.76 -5.97 0.37
CA ILE A 132 7.02 -4.60 -0.06
C ILE A 132 5.77 -3.89 -0.58
N HIS A 133 4.71 -4.65 -0.89
CA HIS A 133 3.55 -4.14 -1.58
C HIS A 133 2.73 -3.13 -0.75
N PRO A 134 2.24 -2.03 -1.35
CA PRO A 134 1.31 -1.13 -0.70
C PRO A 134 -0.11 -1.73 -0.63
N ALA A 135 -0.94 -1.26 0.30
CA ALA A 135 -2.33 -1.71 0.38
C ALA A 135 -3.28 -0.93 -0.56
N ALA A 136 -2.82 0.20 -1.11
CA ALA A 136 -3.61 1.06 -1.99
C ALA A 136 -2.71 1.93 -2.87
N VAL A 137 -3.28 2.42 -3.99
CA VAL A 137 -2.61 3.41 -4.86
C VAL A 137 -2.55 4.77 -4.19
N GLN A 138 -3.61 5.15 -3.48
CA GLN A 138 -3.71 6.39 -2.72
C GLN A 138 -4.45 6.12 -1.39
N ASN A 139 -4.06 6.86 -0.35
CA ASN A 139 -4.63 6.77 1.01
C ASN A 139 -4.42 5.40 1.68
N HIS A 140 -4.90 5.22 2.92
CA HIS A 140 -4.96 3.95 3.67
C HIS A 140 -3.85 2.94 3.34
N HIS A 141 -2.74 3.01 4.08
CA HIS A 141 -1.60 2.11 3.86
C HIS A 141 -1.00 2.14 2.42
N ALA A 142 -1.16 3.25 1.67
CA ALA A 142 -0.37 3.59 0.48
C ALA A 142 1.09 3.92 0.85
N LEU A 143 1.77 2.95 1.45
CA LEU A 143 3.14 2.99 1.87
C LEU A 143 3.81 1.65 1.55
N ARG A 144 5.13 1.63 1.47
CA ARG A 144 5.86 0.38 1.25
C ARG A 144 5.61 -0.58 2.42
N SER A 145 5.28 -1.83 2.10
CA SER A 145 4.89 -2.87 3.06
C SER A 145 3.53 -2.63 3.72
N GLY A 146 2.70 -1.78 3.11
CA GLY A 146 1.42 -1.35 3.67
C GLY A 146 0.40 -2.48 3.75
N LEU A 147 0.37 -3.35 2.74
CA LEU A 147 -0.55 -4.49 2.72
C LEU A 147 -0.25 -5.45 3.88
N LEU A 148 1.03 -5.83 4.04
CA LEU A 148 1.45 -6.70 5.14
C LEU A 148 1.22 -6.04 6.51
N TYR A 149 1.50 -4.74 6.64
CA TYR A 149 1.27 -4.01 7.88
C TYR A 149 -0.21 -4.01 8.27
N HIS A 150 -1.09 -3.68 7.31
CA HIS A 150 -2.54 -3.68 7.46
C HIS A 150 -3.09 -5.05 7.87
N THR A 151 -2.67 -6.12 7.18
CA THR A 151 -3.05 -7.49 7.53
C THR A 151 -2.62 -7.86 8.96
N LEU A 152 -1.39 -7.48 9.36
CA LEU A 152 -0.86 -7.83 10.67
C LEU A 152 -1.56 -7.07 11.81
N THR A 153 -1.87 -5.78 11.64
CA THR A 153 -2.60 -5.01 12.64
C THR A 153 -4.04 -5.51 12.80
N MET A 154 -4.70 -5.90 11.71
CA MET A 154 -5.99 -6.59 11.76
C MET A 154 -5.91 -7.93 12.48
N LEU A 155 -4.87 -8.75 12.26
CA LEU A 155 -4.69 -10.03 12.98
C LEU A 155 -4.54 -9.80 14.49
N LYS A 156 -3.74 -8.79 14.89
CA LYS A 156 -3.55 -8.41 16.30
C LYS A 156 -4.87 -8.00 16.95
N ALA A 157 -5.66 -7.17 16.28
CA ALA A 157 -6.96 -6.74 16.77
C ALA A 157 -7.97 -7.91 16.79
N GLY A 158 -8.01 -8.71 15.72
CA GLY A 158 -8.86 -9.89 15.57
C GLY A 158 -8.62 -10.94 16.65
N GLU A 159 -7.37 -11.20 17.03
CA GLU A 159 -7.04 -12.08 18.16
C GLU A 159 -7.69 -11.59 19.46
N LYS A 160 -7.61 -10.28 19.75
CA LYS A 160 -8.22 -9.71 20.97
C LYS A 160 -9.75 -9.73 20.92
N LEU A 161 -10.34 -9.52 19.75
CA LEU A 161 -11.79 -9.66 19.58
C LEU A 161 -12.23 -11.11 19.75
N ALA A 162 -11.44 -12.08 19.30
CA ALA A 162 -11.74 -13.50 19.45
C ALA A 162 -11.59 -14.00 20.91
N ASP A 163 -10.87 -13.28 21.76
CA ASP A 163 -10.85 -13.54 23.21
C ASP A 163 -12.13 -13.03 23.90
N VAL A 164 -12.80 -12.01 23.34
CA VAL A 164 -14.07 -11.46 23.84
C VAL A 164 -15.26 -12.25 23.28
N TYR A 165 -15.28 -12.47 21.97
CA TYR A 165 -16.32 -13.18 21.24
C TYR A 165 -15.89 -14.63 21.02
N THR A 166 -15.94 -15.43 22.09
CA THR A 166 -15.42 -16.81 22.09
C THR A 166 -16.20 -17.80 21.22
N PHE A 167 -17.29 -17.36 20.59
CA PHE A 167 -18.06 -18.15 19.63
C PHE A 167 -17.53 -18.03 18.19
N LEU A 168 -16.54 -17.16 17.95
CA LEU A 168 -15.90 -17.02 16.66
C LEU A 168 -15.00 -18.22 16.35
N ASP A 169 -15.05 -18.69 15.11
CA ASP A 169 -14.04 -19.56 14.53
C ASP A 169 -12.77 -18.73 14.27
N LYS A 170 -11.76 -18.95 15.12
CA LYS A 170 -10.48 -18.23 15.05
C LYS A 170 -9.73 -18.50 13.76
N ASP A 171 -9.78 -19.73 13.25
CA ASP A 171 -9.04 -20.12 12.05
C ASP A 171 -9.67 -19.49 10.81
N LEU A 172 -10.99 -19.51 10.72
CA LEU A 172 -11.72 -18.86 9.64
C LEU A 172 -11.51 -17.34 9.66
N LEU A 173 -11.57 -16.71 10.83
CA LEU A 173 -11.29 -15.28 10.97
C LEU A 173 -9.85 -14.93 10.54
N TYR A 174 -8.85 -15.68 11.00
CA TYR A 174 -7.45 -15.43 10.63
C TYR A 174 -7.19 -15.66 9.14
N ALA A 175 -7.77 -16.70 8.55
CA ALA A 175 -7.70 -16.95 7.12
C ALA A 175 -8.33 -15.80 6.32
N GLY A 176 -9.51 -15.34 6.72
CA GLY A 176 -10.18 -14.19 6.12
C GLY A 176 -9.31 -12.93 6.17
N ILE A 177 -8.75 -12.60 7.34
CA ILE A 177 -7.87 -11.43 7.50
C ILE A 177 -6.63 -11.54 6.61
N MET A 178 -5.96 -12.69 6.59
CA MET A 178 -4.73 -12.88 5.79
C MET A 178 -4.97 -12.81 4.28
N LEU A 179 -6.18 -13.13 3.83
CA LEU A 179 -6.47 -13.30 2.40
C LEU A 179 -7.37 -12.23 1.80
N HIS A 180 -8.06 -11.41 2.61
CA HIS A 180 -9.11 -10.51 2.09
C HIS A 180 -8.62 -9.60 0.95
N ASP A 181 -7.39 -9.10 1.09
CA ASP A 181 -6.74 -8.18 0.16
C ASP A 181 -5.52 -8.79 -0.57
N VAL A 182 -5.29 -10.11 -0.49
CA VAL A 182 -4.09 -10.74 -1.08
C VAL A 182 -4.00 -10.54 -2.60
N ALA A 183 -5.15 -10.40 -3.27
CA ALA A 183 -5.22 -10.16 -4.70
C ALA A 183 -4.85 -8.72 -5.11
N LYS A 184 -4.64 -7.80 -4.15
CA LYS A 184 -4.06 -6.48 -4.43
C LYS A 184 -2.67 -6.58 -5.07
N LEU A 185 -1.95 -7.68 -4.82
CA LEU A 185 -0.66 -8.00 -5.43
C LEU A 185 -0.70 -8.19 -6.96
N ASP A 186 -1.89 -8.44 -7.51
CA ASP A 186 -2.14 -8.59 -8.94
C ASP A 186 -3.05 -7.48 -9.50
N GLU A 187 -3.85 -6.84 -8.64
CA GLU A 187 -4.69 -5.69 -9.01
C GLU A 187 -3.87 -4.41 -9.22
N ILE A 188 -2.82 -4.18 -8.43
CA ILE A 188 -2.03 -2.94 -8.42
C ILE A 188 -0.62 -3.23 -8.93
N ASP A 189 -0.17 -2.46 -9.92
CA ASP A 189 1.23 -2.43 -10.31
C ASP A 189 2.03 -1.63 -9.28
N ALA A 190 2.98 -2.30 -8.63
CA ALA A 190 3.94 -1.68 -7.72
C ALA A 190 5.36 -1.91 -8.24
N ASN A 191 6.17 -0.87 -8.24
CA ASN A 191 7.57 -0.98 -8.65
C ASN A 191 8.42 -1.67 -7.56
N ALA A 192 9.71 -1.91 -7.85
CA ALA A 192 10.64 -2.55 -6.92
C ALA A 192 10.84 -1.80 -5.58
N LEU A 193 10.42 -0.53 -5.50
CA LEU A 193 10.45 0.27 -4.27
C LEU A 193 9.16 0.11 -3.43
N GLY A 194 8.19 -0.68 -3.89
CA GLY A 194 6.88 -0.84 -3.26
C GLY A 194 5.99 0.39 -3.42
N ILE A 195 6.20 1.19 -4.48
CA ILE A 195 5.38 2.34 -4.80
C ILE A 195 4.37 1.94 -5.86
N ALA A 196 3.08 2.07 -5.53
CA ALA A 196 1.99 1.85 -6.48
C ALA A 196 2.05 2.87 -7.62
N THR A 197 1.93 2.39 -8.85
CA THR A 197 1.92 3.23 -10.06
C THR A 197 0.52 3.32 -10.64
N GLU A 198 -0.09 2.18 -10.94
CA GLU A 198 -1.39 2.08 -11.61
C GLU A 198 -2.08 0.75 -11.30
N TYR A 199 -3.29 0.59 -11.81
CA TYR A 199 -4.03 -0.68 -11.74
C TYR A 199 -3.79 -1.50 -13.00
N THR A 200 -3.59 -2.81 -12.85
CA THR A 200 -3.47 -3.74 -13.98
C THR A 200 -4.79 -3.79 -14.76
N VAL A 201 -4.75 -4.28 -16.01
CA VAL A 201 -5.97 -4.45 -16.82
C VAL A 201 -6.97 -5.38 -16.13
N GLU A 202 -6.51 -6.49 -15.56
CA GLU A 202 -7.39 -7.41 -14.81
C GLU A 202 -7.89 -6.74 -13.51
N GLY A 203 -7.03 -5.99 -12.84
CA GLY A 203 -7.38 -5.15 -11.69
C GLY A 203 -8.52 -4.17 -11.98
N GLN A 204 -8.44 -3.43 -13.07
CA GLN A 204 -9.49 -2.47 -13.46
C GLN A 204 -10.81 -3.13 -13.84
N LEU A 205 -10.76 -4.33 -14.45
CA LEU A 205 -11.96 -5.02 -14.93
C LEU A 205 -12.65 -5.85 -13.84
N LEU A 206 -11.88 -6.49 -12.94
CA LEU A 206 -12.39 -7.45 -11.97
C LEU A 206 -12.23 -7.00 -10.50
N GLY A 207 -11.21 -6.21 -10.20
CA GLY A 207 -10.84 -5.84 -8.84
C GLY A 207 -10.26 -7.00 -8.02
N HIS A 208 -9.68 -6.69 -6.86
CA HIS A 208 -9.09 -7.70 -5.97
C HIS A 208 -10.12 -8.66 -5.39
N ILE A 209 -11.38 -8.25 -5.15
CA ILE A 209 -12.41 -9.13 -4.58
C ILE A 209 -12.63 -10.37 -5.48
N VAL A 210 -12.93 -10.15 -6.77
CA VAL A 210 -13.19 -11.25 -7.71
C VAL A 210 -11.93 -12.06 -7.98
N GLN A 211 -10.78 -11.40 -8.11
CA GLN A 211 -9.49 -12.08 -8.29
C GLN A 211 -9.12 -12.93 -7.07
N GLY A 212 -9.41 -12.46 -5.87
CA GLY A 212 -9.19 -13.16 -4.60
C GLY A 212 -10.08 -14.40 -4.49
N ILE A 213 -11.37 -14.29 -4.83
CA ILE A 213 -12.29 -15.43 -4.89
C ILE A 213 -11.76 -16.51 -5.85
N LYS A 214 -11.34 -16.13 -7.07
CA LYS A 214 -10.74 -17.06 -8.05
C LYS A 214 -9.48 -17.76 -7.51
N LYS A 215 -8.65 -17.05 -6.74
CA LYS A 215 -7.43 -17.60 -6.13
C LYS A 215 -7.77 -18.60 -5.02
N ILE A 216 -8.72 -18.24 -4.17
CA ILE A 216 -9.16 -19.08 -3.05
C ILE A 216 -9.77 -20.39 -3.56
N GLU A 217 -10.66 -20.32 -4.56
CA GLU A 217 -11.26 -21.52 -5.17
C GLU A 217 -10.18 -22.48 -5.67
N LYS A 218 -9.22 -21.98 -6.46
CA LYS A 218 -8.11 -22.80 -6.99
C LYS A 218 -7.21 -23.37 -5.90
N ALA A 219 -6.90 -22.57 -4.88
CA ALA A 219 -6.03 -23.00 -3.78
C ALA A 219 -6.74 -24.06 -2.92
N ALA A 220 -8.01 -23.85 -2.60
CA ALA A 220 -8.86 -24.77 -1.86
C ALA A 220 -8.97 -26.13 -2.57
N ASP A 221 -9.24 -26.13 -3.87
CA ASP A 221 -9.30 -27.35 -4.69
C ASP A 221 -7.97 -28.11 -4.67
N LYS A 222 -6.86 -27.39 -4.80
CA LYS A 222 -5.52 -27.98 -4.85
C LYS A 222 -5.11 -28.64 -3.55
N VAL A 223 -5.51 -28.08 -2.40
CA VAL A 223 -5.19 -28.66 -1.09
C VAL A 223 -6.28 -29.62 -0.58
N GLY A 224 -7.45 -29.64 -1.22
CA GLY A 224 -8.59 -30.45 -0.82
C GLY A 224 -9.29 -29.90 0.43
N LEU A 225 -9.46 -28.58 0.52
CA LEU A 225 -10.32 -27.95 1.51
C LEU A 225 -11.79 -28.29 1.21
N ASP A 226 -12.61 -28.51 2.23
CA ASP A 226 -14.02 -28.81 2.03
C ASP A 226 -14.77 -27.63 1.39
N GLU A 227 -15.83 -27.96 0.65
CA GLU A 227 -16.60 -26.99 -0.14
C GLU A 227 -17.23 -25.91 0.75
N GLU A 228 -17.69 -26.26 1.95
CA GLU A 228 -18.33 -25.32 2.87
C GLU A 228 -17.34 -24.27 3.38
N THR A 229 -16.18 -24.69 3.88
CA THR A 229 -15.14 -23.76 4.38
C THR A 229 -14.60 -22.89 3.25
N SER A 230 -14.41 -23.45 2.04
CA SER A 230 -14.03 -22.68 0.85
C SER A 230 -15.07 -21.60 0.52
N LEU A 231 -16.36 -21.96 0.53
CA LEU A 231 -17.46 -21.03 0.25
C LEU A 231 -17.55 -19.92 1.30
N LEU A 232 -17.41 -20.24 2.59
CA LEU A 232 -17.40 -19.25 3.67
C LEU A 232 -16.25 -18.25 3.47
N LEU A 233 -15.03 -18.74 3.21
CA LEU A 233 -13.87 -17.88 3.00
C LEU A 233 -14.05 -16.96 1.77
N GLN A 234 -14.62 -17.49 0.66
CA GLN A 234 -14.98 -16.67 -0.50
C GLN A 234 -16.03 -15.60 -0.15
N HIS A 235 -17.02 -15.92 0.70
CA HIS A 235 -18.02 -14.95 1.16
C HIS A 235 -17.40 -13.86 2.04
N MET A 236 -16.40 -14.18 2.87
CA MET A 236 -15.66 -13.16 3.63
C MET A 236 -15.03 -12.14 2.68
N LEU A 237 -14.33 -12.60 1.64
CA LEU A 237 -13.77 -11.72 0.60
C LEU A 237 -14.84 -10.96 -0.17
N LEU A 238 -15.94 -11.61 -0.53
CA LEU A 238 -17.03 -10.97 -1.28
C LEU A 238 -17.65 -9.80 -0.50
N SER A 239 -17.74 -9.92 0.83
CA SER A 239 -18.55 -9.06 1.67
C SER A 239 -17.79 -8.09 2.57
N HIS A 240 -16.45 -8.11 2.57
CA HIS A 240 -15.65 -7.30 3.50
C HIS A 240 -15.73 -5.77 3.26
N HIS A 241 -16.16 -5.29 2.09
CA HIS A 241 -16.50 -3.87 1.87
C HIS A 241 -17.94 -3.53 2.29
N TYR A 242 -18.71 -4.52 2.77
CA TYR A 242 -20.05 -4.42 3.37
C TYR A 242 -21.18 -4.04 2.42
N GLU A 243 -21.20 -2.81 1.91
CA GLU A 243 -22.27 -2.34 1.03
C GLU A 243 -21.90 -2.46 -0.45
N PRO A 244 -22.88 -2.71 -1.34
CA PRO A 244 -22.67 -2.64 -2.79
C PRO A 244 -22.08 -1.31 -3.26
N GLU A 245 -22.44 -0.21 -2.61
CA GLU A 245 -21.89 1.12 -2.86
C GLU A 245 -20.39 1.24 -2.55
N PHE A 246 -19.85 0.32 -1.74
CA PHE A 246 -18.43 0.23 -1.41
C PHE A 246 -17.72 -0.91 -2.15
N GLY A 247 -18.43 -1.62 -3.04
CA GLY A 247 -17.85 -2.66 -3.92
C GLY A 247 -18.21 -4.10 -3.55
N SER A 248 -18.89 -4.35 -2.42
CA SER A 248 -19.29 -5.70 -2.00
C SER A 248 -20.71 -6.07 -2.47
N PRO A 249 -20.91 -7.12 -3.29
CA PRO A 249 -22.24 -7.51 -3.77
C PRO A 249 -23.21 -7.97 -2.67
N LYS A 250 -22.68 -8.35 -1.51
CA LYS A 250 -23.40 -8.90 -0.35
C LYS A 250 -22.81 -8.34 0.94
N ARG A 251 -23.66 -8.23 1.95
CA ARG A 251 -23.23 -7.98 3.32
C ARG A 251 -22.66 -9.25 3.96
N PRO A 252 -21.84 -9.13 5.01
CA PRO A 252 -21.45 -10.27 5.83
C PRO A 252 -22.69 -11.02 6.36
N MET A 253 -22.61 -12.35 6.40
CA MET A 253 -23.76 -13.21 6.74
C MET A 253 -23.45 -14.15 7.91
N PHE A 254 -22.25 -14.06 8.48
CA PHE A 254 -21.82 -14.82 9.63
C PHE A 254 -20.78 -14.01 10.42
N PRO A 255 -20.55 -14.37 11.70
CA PRO A 255 -19.81 -13.53 12.64
C PRO A 255 -18.39 -13.15 12.18
N GLU A 256 -17.63 -14.09 11.63
CA GLU A 256 -16.24 -13.87 11.22
C GLU A 256 -16.18 -12.88 10.04
N ALA A 257 -17.12 -12.97 9.10
CA ALA A 257 -17.22 -12.02 7.99
C ALA A 257 -17.59 -10.61 8.48
N GLU A 258 -18.48 -10.50 9.47
CA GLU A 258 -18.87 -9.21 10.07
C GLU A 258 -17.67 -8.57 10.80
N ILE A 259 -16.94 -9.37 11.57
CA ILE A 259 -15.74 -8.92 12.28
C ILE A 259 -14.64 -8.52 11.30
N LEU A 260 -14.41 -9.28 10.22
CA LEU A 260 -13.44 -8.93 9.18
C LEU A 260 -13.72 -7.53 8.61
N HIS A 261 -14.98 -7.26 8.24
CA HIS A 261 -15.38 -5.95 7.73
C HIS A 261 -15.03 -4.82 8.71
N TYR A 262 -15.41 -4.95 9.99
CA TYR A 262 -15.12 -3.88 10.95
C TYR A 262 -13.65 -3.77 11.29
N LEU A 263 -12.90 -4.87 11.28
CA LEU A 263 -11.44 -4.83 11.46
C LEU A 263 -10.79 -3.99 10.36
N ASP A 264 -11.19 -4.18 9.10
CA ASP A 264 -10.68 -3.41 7.97
C ASP A 264 -11.00 -1.90 8.13
N ILE A 265 -12.26 -1.57 8.46
CA ILE A 265 -12.66 -0.18 8.74
C ILE A 265 -11.88 0.43 9.90
N ILE A 266 -11.72 -0.31 11.00
CA ILE A 266 -11.04 0.18 12.20
C ILE A 266 -9.59 0.47 11.85
N ASP A 267 -8.90 -0.47 11.20
CA ASP A 267 -7.50 -0.34 10.85
C ASP A 267 -7.26 0.86 9.92
N ALA A 268 -8.00 0.92 8.80
CA ALA A 268 -7.90 2.01 7.83
C ALA A 268 -8.14 3.39 8.47
N ARG A 269 -9.11 3.50 9.40
CA ARG A 269 -9.41 4.75 10.11
C ARG A 269 -8.35 5.11 11.14
N MET A 270 -7.87 4.14 11.92
CA MET A 270 -6.87 4.40 12.95
C MET A 270 -5.53 4.79 12.33
N PHE A 271 -5.15 4.13 11.24
CA PHE A 271 -3.98 4.50 10.45
C PHE A 271 -4.04 5.95 9.94
N ASP A 272 -5.14 6.33 9.29
CA ASP A 272 -5.32 7.69 8.77
C ASP A 272 -5.36 8.75 9.88
N MET A 273 -5.99 8.43 11.01
CA MET A 273 -6.00 9.32 12.18
C MET A 273 -4.61 9.50 12.76
N GLU A 274 -3.87 8.42 12.99
CA GLU A 274 -2.53 8.47 13.56
C GLU A 274 -1.61 9.31 12.67
N LYS A 275 -1.64 9.06 11.36
CA LYS A 275 -0.88 9.83 10.37
C LYS A 275 -1.18 11.32 10.47
N ALA A 276 -2.45 11.71 10.37
CA ALA A 276 -2.84 13.12 10.39
C ALA A 276 -2.54 13.81 11.74
N LEU A 277 -2.70 13.08 12.85
CA LEU A 277 -2.38 13.61 14.18
C LEU A 277 -0.87 13.77 14.39
N ASN A 278 -0.02 12.89 13.83
CA ASN A 278 1.42 13.04 13.92
C ASN A 278 1.93 14.32 13.23
N GLU A 279 1.27 14.76 12.16
CA GLU A 279 1.57 15.99 11.41
C GLU A 279 0.96 17.26 12.04
N THR A 280 0.16 17.14 13.11
CA THR A 280 -0.53 18.26 13.76
C THR A 280 0.16 18.64 15.07
N GLU A 281 0.15 19.91 15.45
CA GLU A 281 0.66 20.36 16.76
C GLU A 281 -0.36 20.10 17.88
N PRO A 282 0.07 19.74 19.11
CA PRO A 282 -0.84 19.59 20.25
C PRO A 282 -1.68 20.85 20.51
N GLY A 283 -2.97 20.68 20.76
CA GLY A 283 -3.93 21.78 20.93
C GLY A 283 -4.56 22.31 19.64
N TYR A 284 -4.15 21.80 18.47
CA TYR A 284 -4.66 22.23 17.17
C TYR A 284 -5.48 21.12 16.48
N PHE A 285 -6.20 21.54 15.43
CA PHE A 285 -6.97 20.64 14.57
C PHE A 285 -6.24 20.41 13.25
N THR A 286 -6.32 19.18 12.73
CA THR A 286 -5.90 18.83 11.36
C THR A 286 -6.68 19.66 10.32
N ASP A 287 -6.22 19.62 9.07
CA ASP A 287 -7.08 19.90 7.92
C ASP A 287 -8.21 18.87 7.79
N ARG A 288 -9.16 19.11 6.88
CA ARG A 288 -10.25 18.16 6.62
C ARG A 288 -9.71 16.92 5.92
N LEU A 289 -10.05 15.75 6.45
CA LEU A 289 -9.62 14.46 5.92
C LEU A 289 -10.76 13.81 5.15
N TRP A 290 -10.65 13.77 3.82
CA TRP A 290 -11.70 13.23 2.94
C TRP A 290 -12.05 11.77 3.28
N THR A 291 -11.05 10.94 3.52
CA THR A 291 -11.16 9.53 3.92
C THR A 291 -11.90 9.31 5.24
N LEU A 292 -11.98 10.34 6.09
CA LEU A 292 -12.67 10.30 7.37
C LEU A 292 -13.97 11.12 7.35
N ASN A 293 -14.71 11.06 6.25
CA ASN A 293 -15.96 11.81 6.04
C ASN A 293 -15.76 13.32 6.16
N ASN A 294 -14.63 13.83 5.65
CA ASN A 294 -14.29 15.26 5.62
C ASN A 294 -14.21 15.93 7.01
N ARG A 295 -13.99 15.16 8.07
CA ARG A 295 -13.85 15.70 9.44
C ARG A 295 -12.43 16.21 9.72
N ARG A 296 -12.33 17.05 10.74
CA ARG A 296 -11.05 17.47 11.35
C ARG A 296 -10.82 16.70 12.64
N LEU A 297 -9.57 16.36 12.94
CA LEU A 297 -9.20 15.69 14.18
C LEU A 297 -8.52 16.68 15.11
N TYR A 298 -8.75 16.55 16.41
CA TYR A 298 -8.10 17.36 17.43
C TYR A 298 -6.91 16.59 18.01
N LYS A 299 -5.73 17.20 18.02
CA LYS A 299 -4.57 16.63 18.74
C LYS A 299 -4.62 17.11 20.18
N ARG A 300 -4.99 16.19 21.07
CA ARG A 300 -4.98 16.41 22.52
C ARG A 300 -3.57 16.56 23.07
#